data_AF-A0A9E5CF69-F1
#
_entry.id   AF-A0A9E5CF69-F1
#
_cell.length_a   1.000
_cell.length_b   1.000
_cell.length_c   1.000
_cell.angle_alpha   90.00
_cell.angle_beta   90.00
_cell.angle_gamma   90.00
#
_symmetry.space_group_name_H-M   'P 1'
#
loop_
_entity.id
_entity.type
_entity.pdbx_description
1 polymer ?
#
loop_
_entity_poly.entity_id
_entity_poly.type
_entity_poly.pdbx_seq_one_letter_code
_entity_poly.pdbx_strand_id
1 'polypeptide(L)'
;DWVRPWGRPANSPVARIGAISALVPIWAVGGGIAKACTQCVAGADRPIDLSAMFRPAELVNGPATVVLGSTRAAEIVVNVLLPAVFALATRRPDMLSNGVALKNRALTLYNAHPRLAENSLTKEAKVALGVDYTVPEITSARDQQGLVALYRQMFRRGIRPRQTRLPGM
;
A
#
# COMPACT_ATOMS: atom_id res chain seq x y z
N ASP A 1 5.82 -21.38 7.27
CA ASP A 1 7.27 -21.39 6.98
C ASP A 1 7.63 -20.46 5.82
N TRP A 2 8.30 -19.35 6.15
CA TRP A 2 8.98 -18.47 5.18
C TRP A 2 10.20 -19.12 4.54
N VAL A 3 10.50 -20.35 4.96
CA VAL A 3 11.64 -21.19 4.63
C VAL A 3 11.37 -22.08 3.40
N ARG A 4 10.16 -22.04 2.81
CA ARG A 4 9.86 -22.74 1.55
C ARG A 4 10.43 -21.95 0.36
N PRO A 5 10.70 -22.59 -0.80
CA PRO A 5 11.32 -21.94 -1.98
C PRO A 5 10.57 -20.70 -2.53
N TRP A 6 9.35 -20.44 -2.05
CA TRP A 6 8.46 -19.35 -2.50
C TRP A 6 8.20 -18.29 -1.40
N GLY A 7 8.81 -18.45 -0.22
CA GLY A 7 8.73 -17.45 0.85
C GLY A 7 9.46 -16.18 0.43
N ARG A 8 8.92 -14.99 0.75
CA ARG A 8 9.62 -13.70 0.53
C ARG A 8 10.36 -13.33 1.83
N PRO A 9 11.67 -13.58 2.00
CA PRO A 9 12.33 -13.46 3.32
C PRO A 9 12.18 -12.07 3.95
N ALA A 10 12.19 -11.03 3.12
CA ALA A 10 11.95 -9.63 3.47
C ALA A 10 10.53 -9.31 4.00
N ASN A 11 9.60 -10.26 3.94
CA ASN A 11 8.22 -10.11 4.42
C ASN A 11 7.90 -11.10 5.58
N SER A 12 8.92 -11.77 6.13
CA SER A 12 8.75 -12.69 7.27
C SER A 12 8.12 -12.01 8.50
N PRO A 13 7.33 -12.73 9.32
CA PRO A 13 6.74 -12.24 10.55
C PRO A 13 7.79 -11.62 11.45
N VAL A 14 8.94 -12.27 11.57
CA VAL A 14 10.07 -11.78 12.37
C VAL A 14 10.54 -10.42 11.86
N ALA A 15 10.80 -10.29 10.54
CA ALA A 15 11.22 -9.01 9.96
C ALA A 15 10.14 -7.93 10.09
N ARG A 16 8.86 -8.29 9.96
CA ARG A 16 7.73 -7.36 10.09
C ARG A 16 7.53 -6.89 11.52
N ILE A 17 7.59 -7.80 12.48
CA ILE A 17 7.48 -7.50 13.92
C ILE A 17 8.67 -6.64 14.32
N GLY A 18 9.89 -7.01 13.90
CA GLY A 18 11.08 -6.20 14.07
C GLY A 18 10.87 -4.79 13.54
N ALA A 19 10.47 -4.64 12.28
CA ALA A 19 10.29 -3.33 11.67
C ALA A 19 9.28 -2.46 12.40
N ILE A 20 8.13 -3.01 12.76
CA ILE A 20 7.12 -2.28 13.55
C ILE A 20 7.65 -1.94 14.94
N SER A 21 8.42 -2.81 15.60
CA SER A 21 9.00 -2.55 16.92
C SER A 21 9.94 -1.34 16.92
N ALA A 22 10.63 -1.09 15.80
CA ALA A 22 11.48 0.09 15.63
C ALA A 22 10.70 1.36 15.23
N LEU A 23 9.62 1.21 14.44
CA LEU A 23 8.82 2.33 13.95
C LEU A 23 7.86 2.90 15.01
N VAL A 24 7.29 2.05 15.87
CA VAL A 24 6.29 2.47 16.87
C VAL A 24 6.83 3.54 17.82
N PRO A 25 8.03 3.42 18.41
CA PRO A 25 8.61 4.48 19.24
C PRO A 25 8.77 5.81 18.51
N ILE A 26 9.21 5.78 17.24
CA ILE A 26 9.37 6.99 16.41
C ILE A 26 8.03 7.71 16.25
N TRP A 27 6.98 6.97 15.91
CA TRP A 27 5.64 7.55 15.77
C TRP A 27 5.07 8.01 17.10
N ALA A 28 5.32 7.29 18.20
CA ALA A 28 4.83 7.65 19.53
C ALA A 28 5.41 8.99 20.00
N VAL A 29 6.72 9.21 19.84
CA VAL A 29 7.38 10.49 20.17
C VAL A 29 6.80 11.65 19.34
N GLY A 30 6.44 11.41 18.08
CA GLY A 30 5.83 12.40 17.18
C GLY A 30 4.36 12.74 17.47
N GLY A 31 3.75 12.19 18.52
CA GLY A 31 2.32 12.37 18.85
C GLY A 31 1.41 11.26 18.29
N GLY A 32 1.97 10.08 18.03
CA GLY A 32 1.26 8.87 17.63
C GLY A 32 1.17 8.67 16.12
N ILE A 33 0.78 7.45 15.73
CA ILE A 33 0.73 7.02 14.32
C ILE A 33 -0.21 7.86 13.45
N ALA A 34 -1.33 8.32 14.01
CA ALA A 34 -2.28 9.14 13.26
C ALA A 34 -1.66 10.48 12.84
N LYS A 35 -0.93 11.13 13.76
CA LYS A 35 -0.23 12.39 13.48
C LYS A 35 0.95 12.17 12.54
N ALA A 36 1.71 11.08 12.72
CA ALA A 36 2.77 10.70 11.80
C ALA A 36 2.24 10.50 10.36
N CYS A 37 1.10 9.81 10.19
CA CYS A 37 0.46 9.61 8.89
C CYS A 37 0.08 10.94 8.22
N THR A 38 -0.59 11.84 8.96
CA THR A 38 -1.06 13.11 8.39
C THR A 38 0.10 14.04 8.05
N GLN A 39 1.14 14.11 8.89
CA GLN A 39 2.35 14.87 8.63
C GLN A 39 3.13 14.32 7.43
N CYS A 40 3.26 13.00 7.32
CA CYS A 40 3.91 12.35 6.18
C CYS A 40 3.22 12.73 4.86
N VAL A 41 1.88 12.64 4.80
CA VAL A 41 1.13 13.01 3.60
C VAL A 41 1.17 14.51 3.32
N ALA A 42 1.11 15.36 4.36
CA ALA A 42 1.19 16.81 4.22
C ALA A 42 2.54 17.25 3.63
N GLY A 43 3.64 16.62 4.05
CA GLY A 43 5.00 16.97 3.64
C GLY A 43 5.53 16.25 2.40
N ALA A 44 4.86 15.22 1.90
CA ALA A 44 5.34 14.43 0.76
C ALA A 44 5.00 15.11 -0.57
N ASP A 45 6.01 15.44 -1.40
CA ASP A 45 5.82 16.03 -2.73
C ASP A 45 5.54 14.98 -3.79
N ARG A 46 6.15 13.81 -3.66
CA ARG A 46 6.02 12.68 -4.58
C ARG A 46 5.57 11.42 -3.82
N PRO A 47 4.93 10.46 -4.51
CA PRO A 47 4.51 9.20 -3.90
C PRO A 47 5.66 8.42 -3.22
N ILE A 48 6.88 8.53 -3.75
CA ILE A 48 8.04 7.84 -3.19
C ILE A 48 8.41 8.34 -1.78
N ASP A 49 8.15 9.63 -1.49
CA ASP A 49 8.50 10.26 -0.21
C ASP A 49 7.68 9.65 0.95
N LEU A 50 6.48 9.13 0.65
CA LEU A 50 5.62 8.45 1.63
C LEU A 50 6.24 7.16 2.18
N SER A 51 7.17 6.55 1.45
CA SER A 51 7.85 5.34 1.91
C SER A 51 8.78 5.62 3.10
N ALA A 52 9.22 6.87 3.31
CA ALA A 52 10.08 7.26 4.41
C ALA A 52 9.42 6.99 5.79
N MET A 53 8.09 7.05 5.88
CA MET A 53 7.36 6.71 7.11
C MET A 53 7.59 5.27 7.57
N PHE A 54 7.82 4.36 6.62
CA PHE A 54 8.02 2.93 6.88
C PHE A 54 9.47 2.48 6.71
N ARG A 55 10.31 3.37 6.17
CA ARG A 55 11.72 3.17 5.83
C ARG A 55 12.53 4.44 6.15
N PRO A 56 12.56 4.88 7.42
CA PRO A 56 13.35 6.03 7.80
C PRO A 56 14.83 5.75 7.55
N ALA A 57 15.58 6.76 7.07
CA ALA A 57 16.94 6.59 6.57
C ALA A 57 17.89 6.02 7.62
N GLU A 58 17.67 6.38 8.88
CA GLU A 58 18.42 5.94 10.05
C GLU A 58 18.33 4.43 10.26
N LEU A 59 17.15 3.84 9.99
CA LEU A 59 16.93 2.40 10.10
C LEU A 59 17.31 1.63 8.83
N VAL A 60 17.28 2.28 7.66
CA VAL A 60 17.72 1.70 6.39
C VAL A 60 19.24 1.53 6.37
N ASN A 61 19.97 2.54 6.84
CA ASN A 61 21.44 2.58 6.81
C ASN A 61 22.08 1.95 8.06
N GLY A 62 21.28 1.48 9.01
CA GLY A 62 21.76 0.89 10.26
C GLY A 62 22.33 -0.53 10.08
N PRO A 63 23.19 -0.99 11.02
CA PRO A 63 23.87 -2.28 10.94
C PRO A 63 22.93 -3.50 11.06
N ALA A 64 21.73 -3.30 11.62
CA ALA A 64 20.64 -4.25 11.59
C ALA A 64 19.50 -3.64 10.79
N THR A 65 19.32 -4.07 9.53
CA THR A 65 18.23 -3.57 8.68
C THR A 65 16.89 -4.12 9.19
N VAL A 66 16.25 -3.37 10.09
CA VAL A 66 14.96 -3.70 10.70
C VAL A 66 13.87 -2.82 10.07
N VAL A 67 13.80 -2.77 8.74
CA VAL A 67 12.80 -1.98 8.01
C VAL A 67 11.99 -2.81 7.03
N LEU A 68 10.77 -2.37 6.76
CA LEU A 68 9.94 -2.96 5.72
C LEU A 68 10.61 -2.81 4.36
N GLY A 69 10.59 -3.86 3.52
CA GLY A 69 11.05 -3.77 2.12
C GLY A 69 10.34 -2.66 1.33
N SER A 70 11.03 -2.04 0.36
CA SER A 70 10.50 -0.90 -0.43
C SER A 70 9.19 -1.22 -1.12
N THR A 71 9.08 -2.41 -1.72
CA THR A 71 7.84 -2.91 -2.33
C THR A 71 6.69 -2.96 -1.32
N ARG A 72 6.96 -3.45 -0.10
CA ARG A 72 5.94 -3.57 0.94
C ARG A 72 5.53 -2.21 1.50
N ALA A 73 6.49 -1.29 1.65
CA ALA A 73 6.20 0.08 2.04
C ALA A 73 5.25 0.75 1.02
N ALA A 74 5.54 0.65 -0.28
CA ALA A 74 4.67 1.17 -1.33
C ALA A 74 3.26 0.54 -1.32
N GLU A 75 3.16 -0.77 -1.08
CA GLU A 75 1.86 -1.43 -0.89
C GLU A 75 1.08 -0.87 0.29
N ILE A 76 1.73 -0.62 1.43
CA ILE A 76 1.09 -0.04 2.62
C ILE A 76 0.67 1.41 2.34
N VAL A 77 1.48 2.16 1.61
CA VAL A 77 1.17 3.55 1.22
C VAL A 77 -0.15 3.62 0.47
N VAL A 78 -0.30 2.83 -0.60
CA VAL A 78 -1.49 2.82 -1.46
C VAL A 78 -2.71 2.22 -0.76
N ASN A 79 -2.54 1.12 -0.03
CA ASN A 79 -3.67 0.37 0.51
C ASN A 79 -4.13 0.83 1.91
N VAL A 80 -3.27 1.54 2.65
CA VAL A 80 -3.52 1.89 4.06
C VAL A 80 -3.32 3.38 4.30
N LEU A 81 -2.10 3.90 4.08
CA LEU A 81 -1.76 5.28 4.48
C LEU A 81 -2.63 6.33 3.79
N LEU A 82 -2.64 6.33 2.45
CA LEU A 82 -3.37 7.34 1.68
C LEU A 82 -4.89 7.26 1.90
N PRO A 83 -5.55 6.07 1.86
CA PRO A 83 -6.96 5.96 2.20
C PRO A 83 -7.27 6.38 3.65
N ALA A 84 -6.43 6.02 4.62
CA ALA A 84 -6.63 6.39 6.01
C ALA A 84 -6.53 7.90 6.22
N VAL A 85 -5.52 8.56 5.65
CA VAL A 85 -5.36 10.01 5.75
C VAL A 85 -6.50 10.75 5.03
N PHE A 86 -6.89 10.28 3.84
CA PHE A 86 -8.06 10.83 3.14
C PHE A 86 -9.33 10.75 4.00
N ALA A 87 -9.57 9.58 4.63
CA ALA A 87 -10.73 9.38 5.50
C ALA A 87 -10.68 10.24 6.77
N LEU A 88 -9.51 10.36 7.42
CA LEU A 88 -9.30 11.22 8.59
C LEU A 88 -9.57 12.69 8.25
N ALA A 89 -8.99 13.17 7.15
CA ALA A 89 -9.17 14.53 6.65
C ALA A 89 -10.63 14.85 6.27
N THR A 90 -11.41 13.82 5.90
CA THR A 90 -12.82 13.96 5.54
C THR A 90 -13.74 13.94 6.76
N ARG A 91 -13.46 13.08 7.77
CA ARG A 91 -14.36 12.87 8.92
C ARG A 91 -14.07 13.76 10.13
N ARG A 92 -12.88 14.36 10.23
CA ARG A 92 -12.45 15.16 11.39
C ARG A 92 -11.81 16.49 10.95
N PRO A 93 -12.55 17.36 10.23
CA PRO A 93 -12.02 18.63 9.75
C PRO A 93 -11.69 19.61 10.90
N ASP A 94 -12.30 19.43 12.07
CA ASP A 94 -12.09 20.16 13.32
C ASP A 94 -10.75 19.83 14.02
N MET A 95 -10.25 18.60 13.86
CA MET A 95 -8.98 18.16 14.45
C MET A 95 -7.75 18.44 13.59
N LEU A 96 -7.96 18.82 12.34
CA LEU A 96 -6.90 18.99 11.36
C LEU A 96 -7.01 20.39 10.78
N SER A 97 -6.20 21.31 11.30
CA SER A 97 -5.97 22.62 10.68
C SER A 97 -5.60 22.37 9.21
N ASN A 98 -6.51 22.69 8.29
CA ASN A 98 -6.41 22.47 6.84
C ASN A 98 -6.76 21.06 6.29
N GLY A 99 -7.82 20.42 6.81
CA GLY A 99 -8.31 19.12 6.32
C GLY A 99 -8.62 19.05 4.81
N VAL A 100 -9.09 20.14 4.18
CA VAL A 100 -9.34 20.17 2.73
C VAL A 100 -8.04 20.01 1.94
N ALA A 101 -6.98 20.74 2.30
CA ALA A 101 -5.69 20.62 1.62
C ALA A 101 -5.10 19.21 1.80
N LEU A 102 -5.18 18.65 3.01
CA LEU A 102 -4.68 17.30 3.29
C LEU A 102 -5.43 16.22 2.49
N LYS A 103 -6.76 16.33 2.40
CA LYS A 103 -7.59 15.46 1.57
C LYS A 103 -7.16 15.51 0.10
N ASN A 104 -7.01 16.72 -0.44
CA ASN A 104 -6.61 16.91 -1.84
C ASN A 104 -5.19 16.38 -2.08
N ARG A 105 -4.26 16.60 -1.14
CA ARG A 105 -2.89 16.08 -1.21
C ARG A 105 -2.87 14.56 -1.23
N ALA A 106 -3.62 13.90 -0.35
CA ALA A 106 -3.74 12.44 -0.33
C ALA A 106 -4.26 11.89 -1.67
N LEU A 107 -5.28 12.54 -2.24
CA LEU A 107 -5.84 12.15 -3.54
C LEU A 107 -4.85 12.35 -4.69
N THR A 108 -4.14 13.48 -4.71
CA THR A 108 -3.11 13.76 -5.73
C THR A 108 -1.99 12.73 -5.67
N LEU A 109 -1.47 12.43 -4.48
CA LEU A 109 -0.42 11.43 -4.29
C LEU A 109 -0.89 10.02 -4.67
N TYR A 110 -2.15 9.67 -4.38
CA TYR A 110 -2.73 8.40 -4.81
C TYR A 110 -2.82 8.30 -6.33
N ASN A 111 -3.30 9.35 -7.00
CA ASN A 111 -3.43 9.38 -8.46
C ASN A 111 -2.07 9.34 -9.17
N ALA A 112 -1.04 9.97 -8.58
CA ALA A 112 0.31 9.98 -9.12
C ALA A 112 1.12 8.71 -8.78
N HIS A 113 0.60 7.80 -7.95
CA HIS A 113 1.38 6.67 -7.48
C HIS A 113 1.67 5.67 -8.62
N PRO A 114 2.96 5.33 -8.87
CA PRO A 114 3.33 4.38 -9.91
C PRO A 114 2.75 2.99 -9.61
N ARG A 115 2.65 2.17 -10.65
CA ARG A 115 2.24 0.78 -10.55
C ARG A 115 3.03 0.03 -9.46
N LEU A 116 2.31 -0.70 -8.61
CA LEU A 116 2.88 -1.61 -7.61
C LEU A 116 3.35 -2.92 -8.25
N ALA A 117 4.18 -3.67 -7.53
CA ALA A 117 4.57 -5.02 -7.96
C ALA A 117 3.34 -5.91 -8.18
N GLU A 118 3.36 -6.69 -9.26
CA GLU A 118 2.29 -7.65 -9.51
C GLU A 118 2.26 -8.77 -8.46
N ASN A 119 1.06 -9.23 -8.17
CA ASN A 119 0.77 -10.32 -7.26
C ASN A 119 -0.19 -11.32 -7.93
N SER A 120 -0.42 -12.46 -7.28
CA SER A 120 -1.31 -13.49 -7.82
C SER A 120 -2.71 -12.96 -8.14
N LEU A 121 -3.27 -12.10 -7.29
CA LEU A 121 -4.60 -11.52 -7.47
C LEU A 121 -4.69 -10.65 -8.73
N THR A 122 -3.69 -9.80 -8.97
CA THR A 122 -3.66 -8.92 -10.16
C THR A 122 -3.42 -9.71 -11.44
N LYS A 123 -2.62 -10.79 -11.40
CA LYS A 123 -2.46 -11.72 -12.52
C LYS A 123 -3.76 -12.46 -12.84
N GLU A 124 -4.39 -13.03 -11.82
CA GLU A 124 -5.68 -13.73 -11.93
C GLU A 124 -6.77 -12.80 -12.47
N ALA A 125 -6.83 -11.55 -11.98
CA ALA A 125 -7.78 -10.55 -12.46
C ALA A 125 -7.58 -10.22 -13.95
N LYS A 126 -6.33 -10.07 -14.41
CA LYS A 126 -6.03 -9.85 -15.83
C LYS A 126 -6.50 -11.02 -16.69
N VAL A 127 -6.22 -12.25 -16.27
CA VAL A 127 -6.65 -13.46 -16.99
C VAL A 127 -8.18 -13.52 -17.06
N ALA A 128 -8.86 -13.37 -15.91
CA ALA A 128 -10.31 -13.52 -15.84
C ALA A 128 -11.08 -12.45 -16.63
N LEU A 129 -10.63 -11.20 -16.59
CA LEU A 129 -11.23 -10.12 -17.38
C LEU A 129 -10.84 -10.22 -18.86
N GLY A 130 -9.63 -10.71 -19.15
CA GLY A 130 -9.09 -10.93 -20.49
C GLY A 130 -9.85 -11.97 -21.33
N VAL A 131 -10.70 -12.79 -20.71
CA VAL A 131 -11.55 -13.75 -21.43
C VAL A 131 -12.65 -13.06 -22.22
N ASP A 132 -13.27 -12.02 -21.63
CA ASP A 132 -14.44 -11.34 -22.21
C ASP A 132 -14.10 -9.94 -22.74
N TYR A 133 -13.01 -9.34 -22.27
CA TYR A 133 -12.67 -7.93 -22.50
C TYR A 133 -11.19 -7.75 -22.81
N THR A 134 -10.88 -6.72 -23.59
CA THR A 134 -9.50 -6.22 -23.68
C THR A 134 -9.16 -5.46 -22.41
N VAL A 135 -8.24 -6.01 -21.59
CA VAL A 135 -7.77 -5.34 -20.38
C VAL A 135 -6.85 -4.19 -20.76
N PRO A 136 -7.13 -2.94 -20.32
CA PRO A 136 -6.26 -1.81 -20.63
C PRO A 136 -4.89 -1.96 -19.99
N GLU A 137 -3.91 -1.24 -20.52
CA GLU A 137 -2.58 -1.21 -19.93
C GLU A 137 -2.64 -0.64 -18.50
N ILE A 138 -2.05 -1.39 -17.56
CA ILE A 138 -2.02 -1.02 -16.15
C ILE A 138 -0.72 -0.27 -15.88
N THR A 139 -0.80 1.05 -15.76
CA THR A 139 0.37 1.95 -15.62
C THR A 139 0.50 2.56 -14.23
N SER A 140 -0.58 2.60 -13.45
CA SER A 140 -0.60 3.18 -12.10
C SER A 140 -1.10 2.21 -11.02
N ALA A 141 -0.84 2.55 -9.75
CA ALA A 141 -1.42 1.84 -8.62
C ALA A 141 -2.95 1.96 -8.61
N ARG A 142 -3.49 3.10 -9.05
CA ARG A 142 -4.93 3.34 -9.17
C ARG A 142 -5.58 2.37 -10.15
N ASP A 143 -4.97 2.13 -11.30
CA ASP A 143 -5.49 1.18 -12.30
C ASP A 143 -5.49 -0.24 -11.75
N GLN A 144 -4.44 -0.63 -11.01
CA GLN A 144 -4.40 -1.93 -10.33
C GLN A 144 -5.53 -2.09 -9.31
N GLN A 145 -5.85 -1.05 -8.54
CA GLN A 145 -6.97 -1.10 -7.59
C GLN A 145 -8.32 -1.17 -8.32
N GLY A 146 -8.47 -0.45 -9.44
CA GLY A 146 -9.64 -0.56 -10.31
C GLY A 146 -9.84 -1.97 -10.87
N LEU A 147 -8.77 -2.58 -11.38
CA LEU A 147 -8.75 -3.97 -11.86
C LEU A 147 -9.20 -4.95 -10.77
N VAL A 148 -8.64 -4.82 -9.56
CA VAL A 148 -9.01 -5.67 -8.41
C VAL A 148 -10.46 -5.44 -7.99
N ALA A 149 -10.96 -4.20 -8.05
CA ALA A 149 -12.34 -3.88 -7.72
C ALA A 149 -13.33 -4.54 -8.68
N LEU A 150 -13.09 -4.40 -10.00
CA LEU A 150 -13.89 -5.04 -11.05
C LEU A 150 -13.88 -6.57 -10.89
N TYR A 151 -12.69 -7.14 -10.70
CA TYR A 151 -12.53 -8.57 -10.46
C TYR A 151 -13.35 -9.06 -9.26
N ARG A 152 -13.27 -8.36 -8.12
CA ARG A 152 -14.07 -8.67 -6.92
C ARG A 152 -15.57 -8.52 -7.15
N GLN A 153 -16.00 -7.62 -8.03
CA GLN A 153 -17.40 -7.42 -8.35
C GLN A 153 -17.95 -8.56 -9.20
N MET A 154 -17.14 -9.12 -10.12
CA MET A 154 -17.52 -10.30 -10.91
C MET A 154 -17.82 -11.50 -10.00
N PHE A 155 -16.98 -11.79 -8.99
CA PHE A 155 -17.28 -12.87 -8.02
C PHE A 155 -18.54 -12.59 -7.23
N ARG A 156 -18.68 -11.37 -6.72
CA ARG A 156 -19.85 -11.00 -5.91
C ARG A 156 -21.15 -11.15 -6.67
N ARG A 157 -21.13 -10.98 -8.00
CA ARG A 157 -22.29 -11.16 -8.88
C ARG A 157 -22.41 -12.56 -9.48
N GLY A 158 -21.54 -13.50 -9.10
CA GLY A 158 -21.59 -14.88 -9.62
C GLY A 158 -21.24 -15.00 -11.10
N ILE A 159 -20.63 -13.98 -11.71
CA ILE A 159 -20.30 -13.96 -13.15
C ILE A 159 -19.22 -15.00 -13.45
N ARG A 160 -18.27 -15.21 -12.52
CA ARG A 160 -17.23 -16.26 -12.62
C ARG A 160 -16.89 -16.85 -11.25
N PRO A 161 -16.57 -18.16 -11.16
CA PRO A 161 -16.03 -18.79 -9.95
C PRO A 161 -14.55 -18.42 -9.76
N ARG A 162 -14.08 -18.37 -8.50
CA ARG A 162 -12.65 -18.12 -8.21
C ARG A 162 -11.81 -19.13 -8.96
N GLN A 163 -10.79 -18.68 -9.67
CA GLN A 163 -9.88 -19.60 -10.30
C GLN A 163 -9.08 -20.32 -9.20
N THR A 164 -9.04 -21.65 -9.25
CA THR A 164 -8.11 -22.43 -8.45
C THR A 164 -6.70 -21.91 -8.73
N ARG A 165 -5.87 -21.73 -7.69
CA ARG A 165 -4.53 -21.14 -7.82
C ARG A 165 -3.82 -21.77 -9.03
N LEU A 166 -3.39 -20.93 -9.96
CA LEU A 166 -2.69 -21.38 -11.16
C LEU A 166 -1.51 -22.27 -10.76
N PRO A 167 -1.34 -23.47 -11.36
CA PRO A 167 -0.21 -24.33 -11.07
C PRO A 167 1.10 -23.59 -11.37
N GLY A 168 2.02 -23.54 -10.40
CA GLY A 168 3.29 -22.81 -10.51
C GLY A 168 3.31 -21.42 -9.84
N MET A 169 2.31 -21.08 -9.03
CA MET A 169 2.32 -19.92 -8.10
C MET A 169 2.46 -20.32 -6.63
#